data_AF-A0A6V8PNQ7-F1
#
_entry.id   AF-A0A6V8PNQ7-F1
#
_cell.length_a   1.000
_cell.length_b   1.000
_cell.length_c   1.000
_cell.angle_alpha   90.00
_cell.angle_beta   90.00
_cell.angle_gamma   90.00
#
_symmetry.space_group_name_H-M   'P 1'
#
loop_
_entity.id
_entity.type
_entity.pdbx_description
1 polymer ?
#
loop_
_entity_poly.entity_id
_entity_poly.type
_entity_poly.pdbx_seq_one_letter_code
_entity_poly.pdbx_strand_id
1 'polypeptide(L)'
;PPPQKGNGNGRTRPRLTSASDPREPITLPAGALGELLFRPVNTRKDSSLWNELIERYHYLGYKPLPGAQIRYLVFSGPHLLAALGFGAAAWALAPRDRFIGWTAEQRVQNLHLVVNNARFLILPWVSSQNLASRVLAGVARRLPKDWQTRYGYPPVLLETFVEQGRF
;
A
#
# COMPACT_ATOMS: atom_id res chain seq x y z
N PRO A 1 -19.22 -17.24 14.34
CA PRO A 1 -18.37 -17.34 15.55
C PRO A 1 -17.88 -15.96 16.04
N PRO A 2 -17.96 -15.66 17.36
CA PRO A 2 -17.36 -14.45 17.92
C PRO A 2 -15.83 -14.51 17.81
N PRO A 3 -15.14 -13.35 17.72
CA PRO A 3 -13.69 -13.30 17.56
C PRO A 3 -12.98 -13.91 18.77
N GLN A 4 -12.10 -14.88 18.52
CA GLN A 4 -11.37 -15.66 19.55
C GLN A 4 -10.24 -14.89 20.24
N LYS A 5 -9.93 -13.66 19.80
CA LYS A 5 -8.91 -12.79 20.41
C LYS A 5 -9.45 -11.37 20.44
N GLY A 6 -9.23 -10.66 21.56
CA GLY A 6 -9.53 -9.24 21.65
C GLY A 6 -8.86 -8.49 20.50
N ASN A 7 -9.62 -7.65 19.82
CA ASN A 7 -9.11 -6.87 18.72
C ASN A 7 -8.00 -5.97 19.29
N GLY A 8 -6.75 -6.19 18.89
CA GLY A 8 -5.62 -5.27 19.18
C GLY A 8 -5.79 -3.87 18.58
N ASN A 9 -7.00 -3.52 18.13
CA ASN A 9 -7.47 -2.20 17.72
C ASN A 9 -7.53 -1.20 18.89
N GLY A 10 -6.97 -1.53 20.05
CA GLY A 10 -6.54 -0.52 21.01
C GLY A 10 -5.72 0.52 20.25
N ARG A 11 -6.04 1.80 20.46
CA ARG A 11 -5.48 2.98 19.80
C ARG A 11 -3.99 3.18 20.13
N THR A 12 -3.13 2.20 19.87
CA THR A 12 -1.69 2.39 19.96
C THR A 12 -1.21 2.86 18.60
N ARG A 13 -1.10 4.18 18.46
CA ARG A 13 -0.28 4.77 17.40
C ARG A 13 1.10 4.11 17.41
N PRO A 14 1.70 3.85 16.24
CA PRO A 14 3.04 3.27 16.18
C PRO A 14 4.02 4.13 17.00
N ARG A 15 4.85 3.49 17.82
CA ARG A 15 5.92 4.20 18.52
C ARG A 15 6.95 4.63 17.48
N LEU A 16 7.13 5.95 17.33
CA LEU A 16 8.15 6.49 16.44
C LEU A 16 9.55 6.27 17.02
N THR A 17 10.44 5.75 16.20
CA THR A 17 11.86 5.55 16.49
C THR A 17 12.74 6.18 15.41
N SER A 18 14.06 6.17 15.62
CA SER A 18 15.01 6.66 14.62
C SER A 18 15.07 5.83 13.34
N ALA A 19 14.44 4.65 13.32
CA ALA A 19 14.33 3.84 12.11
C ALA A 19 13.57 4.54 10.97
N SER A 20 12.68 5.47 11.32
CA SER A 20 11.86 6.26 10.39
C SER A 20 12.31 7.72 10.25
N ASP A 21 13.45 8.11 10.81
CA ASP A 21 13.92 9.49 10.73
C ASP A 21 14.27 9.90 9.28
N PRO A 22 14.22 11.21 8.98
CA PRO A 22 14.65 11.74 7.70
C PRO A 22 16.07 11.28 7.34
N ARG A 23 16.29 11.06 6.04
CA ARG A 23 17.60 10.68 5.49
C ARG A 23 18.06 11.72 4.48
N GLU A 24 19.29 11.52 4.01
CA GLU A 24 19.87 12.32 2.94
C GLU A 24 18.92 12.40 1.72
N PRO A 25 18.76 13.60 1.12
CA PRO A 25 17.92 13.79 -0.06
C PRO A 25 18.33 12.92 -1.24
N ILE A 26 17.34 12.36 -1.92
CA ILE A 26 17.49 11.63 -3.17
C ILE A 26 16.78 12.42 -4.27
N THR A 27 17.56 13.03 -5.17
CA THR A 27 17.06 13.94 -6.22
C THR A 27 17.21 13.38 -7.65
N LEU A 28 17.62 12.12 -7.77
CA LEU A 28 17.83 11.47 -9.06
C LEU A 28 16.50 11.24 -9.80
N PRO A 29 16.43 11.43 -11.13
CA PRO A 29 15.24 11.08 -11.90
C PRO A 29 15.00 9.57 -11.84
N ALA A 30 13.74 9.14 -12.02
CA ALA A 30 13.38 7.75 -11.80
C ALA A 30 14.18 6.77 -12.68
N GLY A 31 14.59 7.15 -13.89
CA GLY A 31 15.43 6.32 -14.76
C GLY A 31 16.85 6.08 -14.23
N ALA A 32 17.38 6.99 -13.40
CA ALA A 32 18.71 6.90 -12.80
C ALA A 32 18.73 6.17 -11.45
N LEU A 33 17.57 5.83 -10.89
CA LEU A 33 17.44 5.08 -9.63
C LEU A 33 17.70 3.57 -9.77
N GLY A 34 18.23 3.08 -10.90
CA GLY A 34 18.46 1.65 -11.11
C GLY A 34 17.18 0.80 -10.95
N GLU A 35 17.31 -0.48 -10.62
CA GLU A 35 16.16 -1.38 -10.40
C GLU A 35 15.40 -1.05 -9.11
N LEU A 36 14.07 -1.04 -9.18
CA LEU A 36 13.21 -0.92 -8.00
C LEU A 36 12.88 -2.29 -7.42
N LEU A 37 13.23 -2.50 -6.15
CA LEU A 37 12.96 -3.71 -5.41
C LEU A 37 11.73 -3.52 -4.51
N PHE A 38 10.67 -4.28 -4.77
CA PHE A 38 9.45 -4.29 -3.97
C PHE A 38 9.53 -5.41 -2.94
N ARG A 39 9.77 -5.08 -1.67
CA ARG A 39 9.89 -6.06 -0.59
C ARG A 39 8.58 -6.19 0.18
N PRO A 40 7.89 -7.35 0.15
CA PRO A 40 6.72 -7.58 0.98
C PRO A 40 7.07 -7.48 2.47
N VAL A 41 6.24 -6.80 3.24
CA VAL A 41 6.39 -6.66 4.69
C VAL A 41 5.92 -7.93 5.37
N ASN A 42 6.86 -8.81 5.69
CA ASN A 42 6.58 -10.13 6.28
C ASN A 42 7.16 -10.31 7.69
N THR A 43 8.08 -9.44 8.11
CA THR A 43 8.71 -9.52 9.45
C THR A 43 8.10 -8.50 10.42
N ARG A 44 8.25 -8.74 11.73
CA ARG A 44 7.85 -7.77 12.76
C ARG A 44 8.61 -6.45 12.63
N LYS A 45 9.91 -6.52 12.30
CA LYS A 45 10.77 -5.34 12.10
C LYS A 45 10.28 -4.49 10.94
N ASP A 46 10.03 -5.09 9.77
CA ASP A 46 9.51 -4.37 8.61
C ASP A 46 8.11 -3.83 8.87
N SER A 47 7.30 -4.57 9.62
CA SER A 47 5.96 -4.09 10.01
C SER A 47 6.02 -2.87 10.92
N SER A 48 6.95 -2.83 11.89
CA SER A 48 7.15 -1.65 12.74
C SER A 48 7.59 -0.46 11.90
N LEU A 49 8.63 -0.65 11.06
CA LEU A 49 9.14 0.38 10.18
C LEU A 49 8.06 0.94 9.26
N TRP A 50 7.31 0.07 8.56
CA TRP A 50 6.22 0.50 7.69
C TRP A 50 5.16 1.30 8.46
N ASN A 51 4.77 0.84 9.64
CA ASN A 51 3.79 1.53 10.47
C ASN A 51 4.28 2.92 10.90
N GLU A 52 5.54 3.02 11.32
CA GLU A 52 6.19 4.29 11.69
C GLU A 52 6.26 5.26 10.52
N LEU A 53 6.63 4.80 9.32
CA LEU A 53 6.70 5.64 8.13
C LEU A 53 5.33 6.19 7.72
N ILE A 54 4.30 5.34 7.77
CA ILE A 54 2.92 5.76 7.47
C ILE A 54 2.38 6.71 8.55
N GLU A 55 2.65 6.46 9.83
CA GLU A 55 2.25 7.38 10.91
C GLU A 55 2.93 8.74 10.77
N ARG A 56 4.22 8.75 10.47
CA ARG A 56 5.04 9.96 10.47
C ARG A 56 4.84 10.82 9.22
N TYR A 57 4.66 10.20 8.04
CA TYR A 57 4.76 10.92 6.76
C TYR A 57 3.54 10.78 5.86
N HIS A 58 2.69 9.76 6.03
CA HIS A 58 1.47 9.67 5.24
C HIS A 58 0.40 10.57 5.84
N TYR A 59 -0.27 11.36 5.00
CA TYR A 59 -1.23 12.37 5.45
C TYR A 59 -2.43 11.85 6.25
N LEU A 60 -2.87 10.63 5.97
CA LEU A 60 -3.92 9.94 6.74
C LEU A 60 -3.43 9.31 8.06
N GLY A 61 -2.13 9.37 8.35
CA GLY A 61 -1.49 8.64 9.44
C GLY A 61 -1.67 7.11 9.34
N TYR A 62 -1.20 6.42 10.38
CA TYR A 62 -1.38 4.98 10.48
C TYR A 62 -2.80 4.65 10.91
N LYS A 63 -3.45 3.80 10.10
CA LYS A 63 -4.66 3.08 10.47
C LYS A 63 -4.44 1.62 10.09
N PRO A 64 -4.79 0.64 10.95
CA PRO A 64 -4.71 -0.77 10.60
C PRO A 64 -5.46 -1.06 9.31
N LEU A 65 -4.87 -1.86 8.42
CA LEU A 65 -5.55 -2.38 7.23
C LEU A 65 -6.28 -3.69 7.63
N PRO A 66 -7.62 -3.71 7.68
CA PRO A 66 -8.36 -4.90 8.05
C PRO A 66 -8.39 -5.94 6.92
N GLY A 67 -8.58 -7.21 7.28
CA GLY A 67 -8.78 -8.30 6.31
C GLY A 67 -7.54 -8.63 5.47
N ALA A 68 -7.77 -9.06 4.23
CA ALA A 68 -6.71 -9.37 3.29
C ALA A 68 -5.92 -8.11 2.91
N GLN A 69 -4.60 -8.16 3.07
CA GLN A 69 -3.71 -7.04 2.79
C GLN A 69 -2.30 -7.50 2.42
N ILE A 70 -1.62 -6.69 1.63
CA ILE A 70 -0.17 -6.78 1.41
C ILE A 70 0.42 -5.38 1.53
N ARG A 71 1.56 -5.28 2.22
CA ARG A 71 2.33 -4.04 2.37
C ARG A 71 3.70 -4.22 1.76
N TYR A 72 4.25 -3.16 1.19
CA TYR A 72 5.59 -3.16 0.59
C TYR A 72 6.44 -2.01 1.12
N LEU A 73 7.73 -2.29 1.20
CA LEU A 73 8.79 -1.29 1.23
C LEU A 73 9.52 -1.33 -0.11
N VAL A 74 9.68 -0.18 -0.77
CA VAL A 74 10.27 -0.08 -2.11
C VAL A 74 11.67 0.51 -2.02
N PHE A 75 12.64 -0.18 -2.59
CA PHE A 75 14.06 0.19 -2.51
C PHE A 75 14.68 0.42 -3.89
N SER A 76 15.71 1.26 -3.93
CA SER A 76 16.74 1.34 -4.98
C SER A 76 18.08 1.05 -4.32
N GLY A 77 18.64 -0.14 -4.55
CA GLY A 77 19.82 -0.59 -3.79
C GLY A 77 19.58 -0.52 -2.27
N PRO A 78 20.41 0.19 -1.48
CA PRO A 78 20.21 0.36 -0.04
C PRO A 78 19.18 1.44 0.32
N HIS A 79 18.74 2.25 -0.64
CA HIS A 79 17.88 3.41 -0.39
C HIS A 79 16.42 3.01 -0.34
N LEU A 80 15.77 3.22 0.80
CA LEU A 80 14.33 3.11 0.91
C LEU A 80 13.68 4.35 0.28
N LEU A 81 12.76 4.12 -0.67
CA LEU A 81 12.14 5.18 -1.46
C LEU A 81 10.67 5.41 -1.10
N ALA A 82 9.91 4.33 -0.90
CA ALA A 82 8.48 4.39 -0.73
C ALA A 82 7.93 3.27 0.17
N ALA A 83 6.74 3.49 0.73
CA ALA A 83 5.96 2.52 1.48
C ALA A 83 4.55 2.42 0.87
N LEU A 84 4.12 1.19 0.57
CA LEU A 84 2.83 0.92 -0.08
C LEU A 84 1.98 0.00 0.80
N GLY A 85 0.66 0.18 0.77
CA GLY A 85 -0.31 -0.69 1.41
C GLY A 85 -1.47 -0.98 0.47
N PHE A 86 -1.82 -2.25 0.37
CA PHE A 86 -2.94 -2.77 -0.39
C PHE A 86 -3.87 -3.54 0.54
N GLY A 87 -5.17 -3.34 0.38
CA GLY A 87 -6.20 -4.00 1.18
C GLY A 87 -7.43 -4.34 0.35
N ALA A 88 -8.47 -4.82 1.03
CA ALA A 88 -9.77 -5.05 0.42
C ALA A 88 -10.33 -3.77 -0.24
N ALA A 89 -11.05 -3.95 -1.35
CA ALA A 89 -11.75 -2.89 -2.03
C ALA A 89 -12.87 -2.25 -1.18
N ALA A 90 -13.27 -1.03 -1.55
CA ALA A 90 -14.46 -0.40 -0.99
C ALA A 90 -15.69 -1.27 -1.27
N TRP A 91 -16.52 -1.51 -0.24
CA TRP A 91 -17.68 -2.42 -0.33
C TRP A 91 -18.61 -2.09 -1.50
N ALA A 92 -19.00 -0.82 -1.63
CA ALA A 92 -19.80 -0.32 -2.74
C ALA A 92 -19.19 0.99 -3.25
N LEU A 93 -18.98 1.06 -4.56
CA LEU A 93 -18.39 2.23 -5.22
C LEU A 93 -19.05 2.38 -6.59
N ALA A 94 -20.06 3.23 -6.67
CA ALA A 94 -20.86 3.38 -7.88
C ALA A 94 -20.03 3.70 -9.16
N PRO A 95 -18.97 4.53 -9.11
CA PRO A 95 -18.08 4.72 -10.26
C PRO A 95 -17.43 3.43 -10.76
N ARG A 96 -16.87 2.60 -9.85
CA ARG A 96 -16.26 1.31 -10.22
C ARG A 96 -17.32 0.35 -10.75
N ASP A 97 -18.42 0.20 -10.01
CA ASP A 97 -19.47 -0.76 -10.37
C ASP A 97 -20.04 -0.44 -11.76
N ARG A 98 -20.24 0.86 -12.09
CA ARG A 98 -20.64 1.29 -13.44
C ARG A 98 -19.55 1.08 -14.50
N PHE A 99 -18.29 1.36 -14.18
CA PHE A 99 -17.18 1.19 -15.11
C PHE A 99 -17.01 -0.28 -15.53
N ILE A 100 -17.13 -1.21 -14.57
CA ILE A 100 -17.04 -2.65 -14.85
C ILE A 100 -18.37 -3.19 -15.43
N GLY A 101 -19.49 -2.52 -15.16
CA GLY A 101 -20.82 -2.98 -15.55
C GLY A 101 -21.41 -4.01 -14.58
N TRP A 102 -21.02 -3.98 -13.31
CA TRP A 102 -21.49 -4.92 -12.29
C TRP A 102 -22.91 -4.60 -11.79
N THR A 103 -23.74 -5.65 -11.70
CA THR A 103 -24.91 -5.65 -10.82
C THR A 103 -24.50 -5.73 -9.34
N ALA A 104 -25.46 -5.56 -8.43
CA ALA A 104 -25.21 -5.70 -7.00
C ALA A 104 -24.73 -7.12 -6.64
N GLU A 105 -25.30 -8.14 -7.28
CA GLU A 105 -24.96 -9.56 -7.09
C GLU A 105 -23.57 -9.86 -7.61
N GLN A 106 -23.24 -9.37 -8.81
CA GLN A 106 -21.91 -9.54 -9.41
C GLN A 106 -20.84 -8.85 -8.57
N ARG A 107 -21.13 -7.67 -8.00
CA ARG A 107 -20.21 -7.03 -7.06
C ARG A 107 -19.93 -7.93 -5.86
N VAL A 108 -20.97 -8.44 -5.20
CA VAL A 108 -20.78 -9.31 -4.02
C VAL A 108 -19.91 -10.53 -4.36
N GLN A 109 -20.11 -11.14 -5.52
CA GLN A 109 -19.34 -12.30 -5.96
C GLN A 109 -17.88 -11.95 -6.31
N ASN A 110 -17.65 -10.81 -6.98
CA ASN A 110 -16.36 -10.49 -7.59
C ASN A 110 -15.50 -9.49 -6.79
N LEU A 111 -16.04 -8.85 -5.74
CA LEU A 111 -15.35 -7.77 -5.02
C LEU A 111 -13.98 -8.21 -4.47
N HIS A 112 -13.86 -9.48 -4.07
CA HIS A 112 -12.61 -10.03 -3.56
C HIS A 112 -11.46 -9.99 -4.58
N LEU A 113 -11.77 -9.92 -5.89
CA LEU A 113 -10.79 -9.79 -6.97
C LEU A 113 -10.28 -8.34 -7.17
N VAL A 114 -10.83 -7.38 -6.41
CA VAL A 114 -10.42 -5.98 -6.45
C VAL A 114 -9.61 -5.65 -5.19
N VAL A 115 -8.50 -4.97 -5.39
CA VAL A 115 -7.63 -4.51 -4.29
C VAL A 115 -7.55 -3.00 -4.30
N ASN A 116 -7.55 -2.42 -3.11
CA ASN A 116 -7.43 -0.98 -2.92
C ASN A 116 -5.98 -0.60 -2.56
N ASN A 117 -5.41 0.39 -3.22
CA ASN A 117 -4.15 1.01 -2.80
C ASN A 117 -4.40 1.96 -1.61
N ALA A 118 -4.60 1.37 -0.43
CA ALA A 118 -4.96 2.09 0.78
C ALA A 118 -3.87 3.04 1.28
N ARG A 119 -2.59 2.79 0.97
CA ARG A 119 -1.46 3.67 1.31
C ARG A 119 -0.48 3.77 0.16
N PHE A 120 -0.13 4.98 -0.23
CA PHE A 120 0.92 5.27 -1.19
C PHE A 120 1.77 6.42 -0.65
N LEU A 121 2.99 6.11 -0.21
CA LEU A 121 3.92 7.09 0.36
C LEU A 121 5.24 7.03 -0.38
N ILE A 122 5.61 8.10 -1.07
CA ILE A 122 7.01 8.39 -1.39
C ILE A 122 7.58 9.18 -0.20
N LEU A 123 8.77 8.80 0.25
CA LEU A 123 9.37 9.41 1.44
C LEU A 123 9.75 10.87 1.20
N PRO A 124 9.65 11.75 2.20
CA PRO A 124 9.75 13.21 1.99
C PRO A 124 11.14 13.67 1.56
N TRP A 125 12.18 12.89 1.80
CA TRP A 125 13.54 13.15 1.30
C TRP A 125 13.76 12.62 -0.13
N VAL A 126 12.75 12.07 -0.79
CA VAL A 126 12.84 11.53 -2.15
C VAL A 126 12.08 12.44 -3.11
N SER A 127 12.82 13.21 -3.90
CA SER A 127 12.30 14.06 -4.96
C SER A 127 12.76 13.52 -6.30
N SER A 128 11.93 12.70 -6.94
CA SER A 128 12.31 12.00 -8.17
C SER A 128 11.21 12.09 -9.21
N GLN A 129 11.51 12.72 -10.34
CA GLN A 129 10.57 12.85 -11.45
C GLN A 129 10.14 11.46 -11.95
N ASN A 130 8.83 11.27 -12.13
CA ASN A 130 8.19 10.03 -12.59
C ASN A 130 8.31 8.81 -11.65
N LEU A 131 8.81 8.99 -10.42
CA LEU A 131 8.96 7.87 -9.49
C LEU A 131 7.61 7.25 -9.10
N ALA A 132 6.58 8.07 -8.85
CA ALA A 132 5.26 7.56 -8.46
C ALA A 132 4.69 6.59 -9.50
N SER A 133 4.64 7.00 -10.77
CA SER A 133 4.17 6.17 -11.88
C SER A 133 5.03 4.92 -12.07
N ARG A 134 6.36 5.04 -11.90
CA ARG A 134 7.28 3.90 -11.99
C ARG A 134 7.02 2.87 -10.88
N VAL A 135 6.78 3.33 -9.64
CA VAL A 135 6.44 2.50 -8.48
C VAL A 135 5.08 1.82 -8.71
N LEU A 136 4.06 2.56 -9.15
CA LEU A 136 2.73 2.01 -9.45
C LEU A 136 2.78 0.94 -10.55
N ALA A 137 3.48 1.21 -11.65
CA ALA A 137 3.65 0.25 -12.73
C ALA A 137 4.38 -1.02 -12.27
N GLY A 138 5.41 -0.87 -11.43
CA GLY A 138 6.16 -2.00 -10.87
C GLY A 138 5.32 -2.86 -9.93
N VAL A 139 4.60 -2.24 -8.99
CA VAL A 139 3.79 -2.99 -8.03
C VAL A 139 2.56 -3.62 -8.69
N ALA A 140 1.95 -3.00 -9.70
CA ALA A 140 0.82 -3.56 -10.43
C ALA A 140 1.17 -4.89 -11.14
N ARG A 141 2.41 -5.06 -11.60
CA ARG A 141 2.89 -6.32 -12.18
C ARG A 141 3.18 -7.40 -11.13
N ARG A 142 3.57 -6.99 -9.92
CA ARG A 142 3.99 -7.90 -8.85
C ARG A 142 2.84 -8.37 -7.97
N LEU A 143 1.93 -7.45 -7.63
CA LEU A 143 0.87 -7.63 -6.66
C LEU A 143 -0.01 -8.87 -6.95
N PRO A 144 -0.44 -9.16 -8.20
CA PRO A 144 -1.27 -10.33 -8.46
C PRO A 144 -0.62 -11.65 -8.07
N LYS A 145 0.69 -11.80 -8.33
CA LYS A 145 1.46 -12.99 -7.96
C LYS A 145 1.61 -13.13 -6.45
N ASP A 146 2.00 -12.05 -5.78
CA ASP A 146 2.17 -12.07 -4.31
C ASP A 146 0.83 -12.33 -3.59
N TRP A 147 -0.27 -11.81 -4.13
CA TRP A 147 -1.61 -12.03 -3.61
C TRP A 147 -2.09 -13.47 -3.85
N GLN A 148 -1.86 -14.03 -5.03
CA GLN A 148 -2.10 -15.45 -5.32
C GLN A 148 -1.35 -16.34 -4.33
N THR A 149 -0.07 -16.08 -4.10
CA THR A 149 0.75 -16.86 -3.15
C THR A 149 0.19 -16.78 -1.72
N ARG A 150 -0.32 -15.62 -1.30
CA ARG A 150 -0.79 -15.40 0.07
C ARG A 150 -2.25 -15.83 0.31
N TYR A 151 -3.11 -15.66 -0.67
CA TYR A 151 -4.57 -15.77 -0.52
C TYR A 151 -5.24 -16.75 -1.49
N GLY A 152 -4.49 -17.32 -2.44
CA GLY A 152 -4.99 -18.37 -3.33
C GLY A 152 -5.73 -17.88 -4.58
N TYR A 153 -5.82 -16.57 -4.81
CA TYR A 153 -6.40 -15.98 -6.02
C TYR A 153 -5.63 -14.72 -6.46
N PRO A 154 -5.61 -14.34 -7.75
CA PRO A 154 -4.99 -13.12 -8.22
C PRO A 154 -6.03 -12.00 -8.37
N PRO A 155 -5.81 -10.82 -7.75
CA PRO A 155 -6.60 -9.63 -8.05
C PRO A 155 -6.50 -9.26 -9.52
N VAL A 156 -7.60 -8.75 -10.07
CA VAL A 156 -7.72 -8.36 -11.49
C VAL A 156 -7.86 -6.85 -11.66
N LEU A 157 -8.13 -6.11 -10.56
CA LEU A 157 -8.27 -4.66 -10.59
C LEU A 157 -7.64 -4.03 -9.34
N LEU A 158 -6.91 -2.94 -9.57
CA LEU A 158 -6.38 -2.07 -8.53
C LEU A 158 -7.15 -0.75 -8.54
N GLU A 159 -7.83 -0.43 -7.43
CA GLU A 159 -8.47 0.87 -7.22
C GLU A 159 -7.63 1.74 -6.29
N THR A 160 -7.74 3.06 -6.42
CA THR A 160 -7.09 4.02 -5.54
C THR A 160 -7.99 5.24 -5.35
N PHE A 161 -7.82 5.94 -4.23
CA PHE A 161 -8.54 7.17 -3.92
C PHE A 161 -7.54 8.28 -3.62
N VAL A 162 -7.74 9.43 -4.24
CA VAL A 162 -6.92 10.62 -4.04
C VAL A 162 -7.78 11.69 -3.37
N GLU A 163 -7.26 12.32 -2.32
CA GLU A 163 -7.93 13.44 -1.65
C GLU A 163 -7.85 14.69 -2.54
N GLN A 164 -9.01 15.09 -3.06
CA GLN A 164 -9.13 16.32 -3.84
C GLN A 164 -8.82 17.54 -2.96
N GLY A 165 -8.00 18.47 -3.47
CA GLY A 165 -7.58 19.67 -2.74
C GLY A 165 -6.23 19.55 -2.01
N ARG A 166 -5.69 18.33 -1.90
CA ARG A 166 -4.32 18.09 -1.42
C ARG A 166 -3.33 17.81 -2.55
N PHE A 167 -3.82 17.17 -3.62
CA PHE A 167 -3.05 16.75 -4.79
C PHE A 167 -3.68 17.26 -6.08
#